data_AF-A0A8H8WS04-F1
#
_entry.id   AF-A0A8H8WS04-F1
#
_cell.length_a   1.000
_cell.length_b   1.000
_cell.length_c   1.000
_cell.angle_alpha   90.00
_cell.angle_beta   90.00
_cell.angle_gamma   90.00
#
_symmetry.space_group_name_H-M   'P 1'
#
loop_
_entity.id
_entity.type
_entity.pdbx_description
1 polymer ?
#
loop_
_entity_poly.entity_id
_entity_poly.type
_entity_poly.pdbx_seq_one_letter_code
_entity_poly.pdbx_strand_id
1 'polypeptide(L)'
;MQMNSKAMPISLGKIRSDELRDHALHSDVEPTTVIVEVDLPVPQVAVSGGGRMGTQQARFSIVPSSAAGSTMEAKVAEIRRALTDALGRQPDRFLASSRSFILDATGTELSRIAALPTVLAIWPNVHR
;
A
#
# COMPACT_ATOMS: atom_id res chain seq x y z
N MET A 1 4.96 -34.01 -19.95
CA MET A 1 4.17 -33.62 -18.77
C MET A 1 3.92 -32.13 -18.89
N GLN A 2 2.70 -31.75 -19.22
CA GLN A 2 2.28 -30.36 -19.38
C GLN A 2 1.99 -29.83 -17.97
N MET A 3 2.82 -28.92 -17.48
CA MET A 3 2.51 -28.17 -16.26
C MET A 3 1.31 -27.28 -16.56
N ASN A 4 0.13 -27.71 -16.14
CA ASN A 4 -1.05 -26.86 -16.11
C ASN A 4 -0.73 -25.65 -15.23
N SER A 5 -0.44 -24.51 -15.85
CA SER A 5 -0.44 -23.21 -15.21
C SER A 5 -1.83 -22.98 -14.62
N LYS A 6 -2.04 -23.37 -13.35
CA LYS A 6 -3.20 -22.93 -12.58
C LYS A 6 -3.21 -21.41 -12.69
N ALA A 7 -4.19 -20.87 -13.40
CA ALA A 7 -4.36 -19.44 -13.54
C ALA A 7 -4.44 -18.87 -12.12
N MET A 8 -3.40 -18.15 -11.68
CA MET A 8 -3.43 -17.48 -10.39
C MET A 8 -4.59 -16.50 -10.40
N PRO A 9 -5.40 -16.42 -9.32
CA PRO A 9 -6.40 -15.39 -9.19
C PRO A 9 -5.79 -14.02 -9.48
N ILE A 10 -6.45 -13.19 -10.30
CA ILE A 10 -5.94 -11.88 -10.74
C ILE A 10 -5.50 -11.01 -9.53
N SER A 11 -6.19 -11.15 -8.40
CA SER A 11 -5.86 -10.51 -7.13
C SER A 11 -4.45 -10.84 -6.63
N LEU A 12 -3.99 -12.09 -6.72
CA LEU A 12 -2.65 -12.49 -6.28
C LEU A 12 -1.54 -11.87 -7.14
N GLY A 13 -1.86 -11.39 -8.35
CA GLY A 13 -0.93 -10.62 -9.19
C GLY A 13 -0.48 -9.29 -8.57
N LYS A 14 -1.14 -8.82 -7.51
CA LYS A 14 -0.73 -7.66 -6.73
C LYS A 14 0.40 -7.96 -5.73
N ILE A 15 0.63 -9.23 -5.40
CA ILE A 15 1.68 -9.65 -4.46
C ILE A 15 3.02 -9.74 -5.20
N ARG A 16 3.98 -8.92 -4.80
CA ARG A 16 5.27 -8.69 -5.46
C ARG A 16 6.40 -9.58 -4.93
N SER A 17 6.06 -10.75 -4.37
CA SER A 17 7.00 -11.79 -3.95
C SER A 17 6.41 -13.17 -4.24
N ASP A 18 7.20 -14.07 -4.82
CA ASP A 18 6.80 -15.47 -5.04
C ASP A 18 6.51 -16.16 -3.70
N GLU A 19 7.37 -15.95 -2.70
CA GLU A 19 7.20 -16.49 -1.34
C GLU A 19 5.88 -16.02 -0.71
N LEU A 20 5.57 -14.71 -0.77
CA LEU A 20 4.29 -14.21 -0.26
C LEU A 20 3.09 -14.70 -1.06
N ARG A 21 3.24 -14.93 -2.37
CA ARG A 21 2.19 -15.53 -3.19
C ARG A 21 1.93 -16.97 -2.79
N ASP A 22 2.98 -17.73 -2.52
CA ASP A 22 2.87 -19.09 -2.02
C ASP A 22 2.25 -19.09 -0.62
N HIS A 23 2.64 -18.16 0.28
CA HIS A 23 2.00 -18.00 1.58
C HIS A 23 0.52 -17.70 1.44
N ALA A 24 0.12 -16.84 0.51
CA ALA A 24 -1.29 -16.49 0.28
C ALA A 24 -2.16 -17.69 -0.15
N LEU A 25 -1.55 -18.76 -0.67
CA LEU A 25 -2.23 -20.00 -1.05
C LEU A 25 -2.35 -21.01 0.10
N HIS A 26 -1.66 -20.81 1.22
CA HIS A 26 -1.63 -21.73 2.35
C HIS A 26 -2.15 -21.05 3.62
N SER A 27 -3.18 -21.62 4.26
CA SER A 27 -3.81 -21.06 5.46
C SER A 27 -2.93 -21.12 6.71
N ASP A 28 -1.90 -21.97 6.69
CA ASP A 28 -1.22 -22.46 7.90
C ASP A 28 0.09 -21.71 8.17
N VAL A 29 0.35 -20.64 7.41
CA VAL A 29 1.61 -19.88 7.49
C VAL A 29 1.52 -18.80 8.57
N GLU A 30 2.60 -18.69 9.34
CA GLU A 30 2.80 -17.66 10.35
C GLU A 30 2.59 -16.24 9.77
N PRO A 31 2.09 -15.27 10.57
CA PRO A 31 1.97 -13.89 10.14
C PRO A 31 3.30 -13.31 9.63
N THR A 32 3.27 -12.68 8.47
CA THR A 32 4.44 -12.01 7.87
C THR A 32 4.19 -10.52 7.76
N THR A 33 5.17 -9.69 8.13
CA THR A 33 5.08 -8.24 7.93
C THR A 33 5.19 -7.88 6.45
N VAL A 34 4.22 -7.13 5.97
CA VAL A 34 4.12 -6.69 4.57
C VAL A 34 3.88 -5.18 4.46
N ILE A 35 4.22 -4.64 3.30
CA ILE A 35 3.92 -3.26 2.92
C ILE A 35 2.82 -3.31 1.85
N VAL A 36 1.67 -2.74 2.15
CA VAL A 36 0.49 -2.68 1.26
C VAL A 36 0.38 -1.29 0.66
N GLU A 37 0.64 -1.17 -0.64
CA GLU A 37 0.46 0.07 -1.39
C GLU A 37 -0.99 0.23 -1.84
N VAL A 38 -1.54 1.44 -1.65
CA VAL A 38 -2.95 1.73 -1.90
C VAL A 38 -3.16 2.87 -2.88
N ASP A 39 -4.30 2.82 -3.57
CA ASP A 39 -4.71 3.82 -4.54
C ASP A 39 -5.20 5.10 -3.87
N LEU A 40 -4.24 5.97 -3.55
CA LEU A 40 -4.47 7.32 -3.05
C LEU A 40 -3.87 8.35 -4.01
N PRO A 41 -4.40 9.59 -4.07
CA PRO A 41 -3.78 10.66 -4.85
C PRO A 41 -2.29 10.83 -4.53
N VAL A 42 -1.46 11.02 -5.54
CA VAL A 42 -0.01 11.26 -5.36
C VAL A 42 0.20 12.59 -4.63
N PRO A 43 1.00 12.65 -3.55
CA PRO A 43 1.34 13.90 -2.89
C PRO A 43 2.01 14.87 -3.86
N GLN A 44 1.59 16.13 -3.91
CA GLN A 44 2.23 17.14 -4.74
C GLN A 44 3.35 17.83 -3.95
N VAL A 45 4.51 18.01 -4.55
CA VAL A 45 5.58 18.85 -3.97
C VAL A 45 5.38 20.25 -4.51
N ALA A 46 5.03 21.22 -3.66
CA ALA A 46 5.17 22.62 -4.04
C ALA A 46 6.57 23.12 -3.73
N VAL A 47 7.09 23.89 -4.67
CA VAL A 47 8.33 24.63 -4.50
C VAL A 47 7.96 26.08 -4.25
N SER A 48 8.31 26.56 -3.06
CA SER A 48 8.10 27.95 -2.65
C SER A 48 9.43 28.69 -2.73
N GLY A 49 9.50 29.74 -3.54
CA GLY A 49 10.68 30.59 -3.68
C GLY A 49 11.54 30.23 -4.90
N GLY A 50 11.51 31.12 -5.88
CA GLY A 50 12.25 31.01 -7.15
C GLY A 50 12.00 32.24 -8.04
N GLY A 51 12.01 33.43 -7.43
CA GLY A 51 12.02 34.67 -8.19
C GLY A 51 13.37 34.83 -8.87
N ARG A 52 13.38 35.16 -10.17
CA ARG A 52 14.56 35.51 -10.95
C ARG A 52 15.24 36.77 -10.38
N MET A 53 15.94 36.66 -9.26
CA MET A 53 16.96 37.61 -8.79
C MET A 53 17.57 37.07 -7.49
N GLY A 54 18.89 36.94 -7.50
CA GLY A 54 19.81 36.68 -6.38
C GLY A 54 19.25 36.21 -5.02
N THR A 55 19.76 35.06 -4.56
CA THR A 55 19.92 34.67 -3.14
C THR A 55 18.73 34.15 -2.33
N GLN A 56 17.59 33.79 -2.92
CA GLN A 56 16.58 33.01 -2.19
C GLN A 56 16.73 31.50 -2.39
N GLN A 57 17.03 30.77 -1.31
CA GLN A 57 16.98 29.31 -1.27
C GLN A 57 15.55 28.83 -1.55
N ALA A 58 15.40 27.96 -2.54
CA ALA A 58 14.14 27.26 -2.79
C ALA A 58 13.74 26.44 -1.56
N ARG A 59 12.51 26.65 -1.06
CA ARG A 59 11.91 25.85 0.02
C ARG A 59 10.95 24.85 -0.60
N PHE A 60 11.23 23.57 -0.40
CA PHE A 60 10.37 22.48 -0.85
C PHE A 60 9.38 22.14 0.27
N SER A 61 8.09 22.13 -0.04
CA SER A 61 7.04 21.70 0.89
C SER A 61 6.11 20.71 0.19
N ILE A 62 5.85 19.57 0.81
CA ILE A 62 4.84 18.63 0.33
C ILE A 62 3.47 19.24 0.66
N VAL A 63 2.67 19.55 -0.36
CA VAL A 63 1.30 20.06 -0.19
C VAL A 63 0.31 19.02 -0.67
N PRO A 64 -0.81 18.82 0.06
CA PRO A 64 -1.95 18.11 -0.48
C PRO A 64 -2.43 18.83 -1.75
N SER A 65 -2.68 18.09 -2.84
CA SER A 65 -3.31 18.66 -4.04
C SER A 65 -4.58 19.41 -3.64
N SER A 66 -4.76 20.65 -4.11
CA SER A 66 -5.63 21.69 -3.54
C SER A 66 -7.14 21.41 -3.59
N ALA A 67 -7.57 20.19 -3.91
CA ALA A 67 -8.97 19.75 -3.86
C ALA A 67 -9.27 18.77 -2.70
N ALA A 68 -8.27 18.34 -1.91
CA ALA A 68 -8.32 16.99 -1.37
C ALA A 68 -8.08 16.77 0.15
N GLY A 69 -7.95 17.81 0.98
CA GLY A 69 -7.64 17.62 2.42
C GLY A 69 -8.64 16.73 3.17
N SER A 70 -9.93 17.06 3.10
CA SER A 70 -11.01 16.26 3.71
C SER A 70 -11.25 14.94 2.97
N THR A 71 -10.93 14.87 1.67
CA THR A 71 -11.10 13.63 0.89
C THR A 71 -9.98 12.61 1.13
N MET A 72 -8.76 13.06 1.45
CA MET A 72 -7.63 12.17 1.66
C MET A 72 -7.76 11.42 2.99
N GLU A 73 -8.05 12.13 4.07
CA GLU A 73 -8.27 11.51 5.38
C GLU A 73 -9.47 10.56 5.35
N ALA A 74 -10.57 10.96 4.69
CA ALA A 74 -11.73 10.09 4.50
C ALA A 74 -11.38 8.82 3.72
N LYS A 75 -10.61 8.94 2.62
CA LYS A 75 -10.15 7.78 1.84
C LYS A 75 -9.20 6.89 2.62
N VAL A 76 -8.26 7.46 3.38
CA VAL A 76 -7.36 6.70 4.26
C VAL A 76 -8.16 5.96 5.32
N ALA A 77 -9.19 6.58 5.91
CA ALA A 77 -10.07 5.96 6.88
C ALA A 77 -10.91 4.82 6.27
N GLU A 78 -11.42 5.01 5.05
CA GLU A 78 -12.14 3.98 4.29
C GLU A 78 -11.24 2.77 3.99
N ILE A 79 -10.04 3.00 3.48
CA ILE A 79 -9.05 1.95 3.21
C ILE A 79 -8.65 1.24 4.50
N ARG A 80 -8.41 1.98 5.59
CA ARG A 80 -8.11 1.41 6.90
C ARG A 80 -9.24 0.51 7.39
N ARG A 81 -10.50 0.90 7.18
CA ARG A 81 -11.66 0.07 7.52
C ARG A 81 -11.69 -1.21 6.69
N ALA A 82 -11.51 -1.12 5.37
CA ALA A 82 -11.46 -2.30 4.50
C ALA A 82 -10.32 -3.25 4.87
N LEU A 83 -9.14 -2.73 5.21
CA LEU A 83 -8.02 -3.53 5.72
C LEU A 83 -8.35 -4.16 7.08
N THR A 84 -9.04 -3.43 7.95
CA THR A 84 -9.49 -3.95 9.26
C THR A 84 -10.46 -5.11 9.09
N ASP A 85 -11.41 -5.00 8.16
CA ASP A 85 -12.36 -6.07 7.84
C ASP A 85 -11.65 -7.31 7.26
N ALA A 86 -10.61 -7.11 6.44
CA ALA A 86 -9.81 -8.19 5.87
C ALA A 86 -8.96 -8.93 6.93
N LEU A 87 -8.40 -8.18 7.90
CA LEU A 87 -7.48 -8.65 8.93
C LEU A 87 -8.16 -9.10 10.24
N GLY A 88 -9.39 -8.63 10.50
CA GLY A 88 -10.02 -8.74 11.82
C GLY A 88 -9.36 -7.86 12.90
N ARG A 89 -8.39 -7.02 12.54
CA ARG A 89 -7.63 -6.12 13.44
C ARG A 89 -7.21 -4.86 12.71
N GLN A 90 -6.91 -3.78 13.44
CA GLN A 90 -6.44 -2.54 12.81
C GLN A 90 -5.02 -2.69 12.23
N PRO A 91 -4.75 -2.10 11.05
CA PRO A 91 -3.40 -2.09 10.49
C PRO A 91 -2.48 -1.13 11.26
N ASP A 92 -1.22 -1.54 11.47
CA ASP A 92 -0.31 -0.91 12.44
C ASP A 92 0.05 0.52 12.10
N ARG A 93 0.60 0.75 10.90
CA ARG A 93 1.16 2.04 10.52
C ARG A 93 0.79 2.42 9.09
N PHE A 94 0.41 3.68 8.90
CA PHE A 94 0.28 4.29 7.58
C PHE A 94 1.46 5.21 7.29
N LEU A 95 2.06 5.05 6.11
CA LEU A 95 3.15 5.86 5.59
C LEU A 95 2.59 6.80 4.51
N ALA A 96 2.33 8.05 4.88
CA ALA A 96 1.71 9.02 3.98
C ALA A 96 2.58 9.34 2.74
N SER A 97 3.91 9.32 2.88
CA SER A 97 4.84 9.61 1.78
C SER A 97 4.80 8.56 0.66
N SER A 98 4.56 7.29 0.98
CA SER A 98 4.51 6.18 0.02
C SER A 98 3.09 5.69 -0.26
N ARG A 99 2.07 6.23 0.42
CA ARG A 99 0.67 5.75 0.37
C ARG A 99 0.59 4.26 0.69
N SER A 100 1.26 3.85 1.77
CA SER A 100 1.35 2.43 2.12
C SER A 100 1.01 2.16 3.58
N PHE A 101 0.47 0.98 3.85
CA PHE A 101 0.32 0.46 5.20
C PHE A 101 1.40 -0.59 5.48
N ILE A 102 1.97 -0.57 6.68
CA ILE A 102 2.74 -1.70 7.23
C ILE A 102 1.79 -2.46 8.15
N LEU A 103 1.72 -3.77 7.95
CA LEU A 103 0.87 -4.67 8.73
C LEU A 103 1.41 -6.09 8.69
N ASP A 104 1.11 -6.88 9.71
CA ASP A 104 1.30 -8.33 9.69
C ASP A 104 0.10 -9.03 9.07
N ALA A 105 0.32 -10.03 8.21
CA ALA A 105 -0.74 -10.82 7.59
C ALA A 105 -0.37 -12.31 7.47
N THR A 106 -1.32 -13.18 7.80
CA THR A 106 -1.29 -14.62 7.46
C THR A 106 -1.57 -14.84 5.98
N GLY A 107 -1.37 -16.05 5.48
CA GLY A 107 -1.69 -16.41 4.09
C GLY A 107 -3.13 -16.08 3.67
N THR A 108 -4.11 -16.45 4.51
CA THR A 108 -5.52 -16.16 4.24
C THR A 108 -5.80 -14.66 4.21
N GLU A 109 -5.18 -13.90 5.12
CA GLU A 109 -5.31 -12.44 5.17
C GLU A 109 -4.68 -11.78 3.94
N LEU A 110 -3.52 -12.23 3.49
CA LEU A 110 -2.87 -11.75 2.26
C LEU A 110 -3.80 -11.91 1.04
N SER A 111 -4.45 -13.07 0.91
CA SER A 111 -5.43 -13.32 -0.14
C SER A 111 -6.62 -12.34 -0.10
N ARG A 112 -7.14 -12.05 1.11
CA ARG A 112 -8.24 -11.09 1.30
C ARG A 112 -7.82 -9.66 0.99
N ILE A 113 -6.63 -9.24 1.46
CA ILE A 113 -6.08 -7.90 1.18
C ILE A 113 -5.86 -7.72 -0.33
N ALA A 114 -5.30 -8.72 -1.00
CA ALA A 114 -5.08 -8.68 -2.44
C ALA A 114 -6.39 -8.54 -3.25
N ALA A 115 -7.51 -9.05 -2.73
CA ALA A 115 -8.81 -8.90 -3.35
C ALA A 115 -9.40 -7.48 -3.25
N LEU A 116 -8.88 -6.63 -2.35
CA LEU A 116 -9.37 -5.26 -2.20
C LEU A 116 -9.08 -4.41 -3.44
N PRO A 117 -10.07 -3.67 -3.99
CA PRO A 117 -9.88 -2.87 -5.19
C PRO A 117 -8.91 -1.70 -4.97
N THR A 118 -8.83 -1.19 -3.76
CA THR A 118 -7.94 -0.08 -3.37
C THR A 118 -6.48 -0.50 -3.20
N VAL A 119 -6.18 -1.80 -3.16
CA VAL A 119 -4.80 -2.31 -3.05
C VAL A 119 -4.19 -2.39 -4.44
N LEU A 120 -3.05 -1.73 -4.62
CA LEU A 120 -2.26 -1.70 -5.85
C LEU A 120 -1.18 -2.78 -5.84
N ALA A 121 -0.49 -2.94 -4.71
CA ALA A 121 0.60 -3.88 -4.55
C ALA A 121 0.80 -4.30 -3.09
N ILE A 122 1.36 -5.49 -2.89
CA ILE A 122 1.78 -6.02 -1.58
C ILE A 122 3.24 -6.44 -1.70
N TRP A 123 4.10 -5.88 -0.85
CA TRP A 123 5.54 -6.11 -0.85
C TRP A 123 6.00 -6.79 0.45
N PRO A 124 7.03 -7.65 0.41
CA PRO A 124 7.65 -8.15 1.63
C PRO A 124 8.37 -7.03 2.38
N ASN A 125 8.20 -6.97 3.71
CA ASN A 125 8.94 -6.02 4.55
C ASN A 125 10.24 -6.66 5.09
N VAL A 126 11.11 -7.11 4.18
CA VAL A 126 12.40 -7.73 4.54
C VAL A 126 13.52 -6.71 4.45
N HIS A 127 14.24 -6.50 5.56
CA HIS A 127 15.56 -5.90 5.52
C HIS A 127 16.53 -6.96 4.99
N ARG A 128 17.05 -6.75 3.78
CA ARG A 128 18.24 -7.48 3.31
C ARG A 128 19.50 -6.74 3.76
#